data_AF-A0A1G8VQV9-F1
#
_entry.id   AF-A0A1G8VQV9-F1
#
_cell.length_a   1.000
_cell.length_b   1.000
_cell.length_c   1.000
_cell.angle_alpha   90.00
_cell.angle_beta   90.00
_cell.angle_gamma   90.00
#
_symmetry.space_group_name_H-M   'P 1'
#
loop_
_entity.id
_entity.type
_entity.pdbx_description
1 polymer ?
#
loop_
_entity_poly.entity_id
_entity_poly.type
_entity_poly.pdbx_seq_one_letter_code
_entity_poly.pdbx_strand_id
1 'polypeptide(L)'
;MHVMGKLLKSVKPIAIILLFLFIPFVDITRPFHGMMLQKAQGGDKVSRLQNLENYDVLDQLIVIPQNPSNPDAIVAMVERINQIDRPVLELLASQQVKVRLFEGNLTDEPLLYYLKWQKPRGWEQDISWQDVPGSGGSWLISAKIGASNPGSGHGSFNLELHEIGHTVYRLLMSEQKYARRIKRIWNREAEAVFPGQDYFITYASEYFAEMFSYYYYGSDAANKMFAKAPETYRFFLKLQDLDIHQFEAYYY
;
A
#
# COMPACT_ATOMS: atom_id res chain seq x y z
N MET A 1 -53.80 29.00 37.55
CA MET A 1 -52.52 28.81 38.27
C MET A 1 -52.16 27.34 38.13
N HIS A 2 -51.01 27.00 37.51
CA HIS A 2 -50.31 25.69 37.59
C HIS A 2 -51.16 24.44 37.25
N VAL A 3 -50.99 23.65 36.19
CA VAL A 3 -49.78 23.02 35.64
C VAL A 3 -50.21 22.41 34.29
N MET A 4 -49.86 22.99 33.14
CA MET A 4 -50.06 22.32 31.84
C MET A 4 -49.06 22.84 30.79
N GLY A 5 -47.82 23.11 31.23
CA GLY A 5 -46.82 23.82 30.42
C GLY A 5 -45.50 23.08 30.20
N LYS A 6 -45.32 21.86 30.72
CA LYS A 6 -44.00 21.21 30.70
C LYS A 6 -44.05 19.69 30.63
N LEU A 7 -44.69 19.10 29.61
CA LEU A 7 -44.47 17.66 29.36
C LEU A 7 -44.34 17.24 27.88
N LEU A 8 -44.65 18.11 26.91
CA LEU A 8 -44.57 17.72 25.48
C LEU A 8 -43.40 18.33 24.68
N LYS A 9 -42.50 19.10 25.30
CA LYS A 9 -41.33 19.66 24.59
C LYS A 9 -40.01 18.92 24.82
N SER A 10 -39.97 17.91 25.70
CA SER A 10 -38.73 17.20 26.02
C SER A 10 -38.62 15.80 25.38
N VAL A 11 -39.68 15.30 24.73
CA VAL A 11 -39.68 13.92 24.20
C VAL A 11 -39.11 13.84 22.77
N LYS A 12 -39.14 14.94 22.01
CA LYS A 12 -38.62 14.96 20.63
C LYS A 12 -37.08 14.83 20.51
N PRO A 13 -36.25 15.51 21.33
CA PRO A 13 -34.80 15.33 21.22
C PRO A 13 -34.32 14.00 21.81
N ILE A 14 -34.97 13.47 22.86
CA ILE A 14 -34.57 12.22 23.52
C ILE A 14 -34.86 11.00 22.63
N ALA A 15 -35.99 11.00 21.91
CA ALA A 15 -36.31 9.93 20.95
C ALA A 15 -35.35 9.88 19.75
N ILE A 16 -34.82 11.04 19.32
CA ILE A 16 -33.83 11.12 18.23
C ILE A 16 -32.46 10.59 18.70
N ILE A 17 -32.05 10.91 19.93
CA ILE A 17 -30.79 10.41 20.52
C ILE A 17 -30.84 8.89 20.73
N LEU A 18 -31.98 8.34 21.17
CA LEU A 18 -32.17 6.89 21.29
C LEU A 18 -32.20 6.17 19.93
N LEU A 19 -32.65 6.84 18.85
CA LEU A 19 -32.61 6.27 17.50
C LEU A 19 -31.17 6.04 17.03
N PHE A 20 -30.23 6.94 17.37
CA PHE A 20 -28.80 6.79 17.06
C PHE A 20 -28.08 5.73 17.91
N LEU A 21 -28.62 5.35 19.08
CA LEU A 21 -28.08 4.27 19.91
C LEU A 21 -28.41 2.86 19.37
N PHE A 22 -29.40 2.75 18.48
CA PHE A 22 -29.85 1.49 17.86
C PHE A 22 -29.57 1.39 16.35
N ILE A 23 -29.00 2.42 15.72
CA ILE A 23 -28.33 2.20 14.44
C ILE A 23 -27.16 1.28 14.82
N PRO A 24 -27.13 0.00 14.38
CA PRO A 24 -25.91 -0.77 14.53
C PRO A 24 -24.82 0.13 13.97
N PHE A 25 -23.76 0.36 14.72
CA PHE A 25 -22.58 1.02 14.20
C PHE A 25 -22.17 0.15 13.01
N VAL A 26 -22.73 0.44 11.83
CA VAL A 26 -22.30 -0.15 10.57
C VAL A 26 -20.90 0.36 10.54
N ASP A 27 -19.97 -0.55 10.73
CA ASP A 27 -18.57 -0.27 10.76
C ASP A 27 -18.21 0.18 9.34
N ILE A 28 -18.47 1.47 9.04
CA ILE A 28 -18.15 2.13 7.76
C ILE A 28 -16.63 2.11 7.56
N THR A 29 -15.85 1.64 8.54
CA THR A 29 -14.39 1.57 8.52
C THR A 29 -13.81 0.49 7.60
N ARG A 30 -14.60 -0.36 6.93
CA ARG A 30 -14.06 -1.39 6.01
C ARG A 30 -14.81 -1.52 4.68
N PRO A 31 -14.74 -0.53 3.77
CA PRO A 31 -15.39 -0.62 2.47
C PRO A 31 -14.44 -1.24 1.43
N PHE A 32 -13.83 -2.38 1.74
CA PHE A 32 -13.07 -3.14 0.76
C PHE A 32 -13.48 -4.61 0.73
N HIS A 33 -13.57 -5.18 -0.46
CA HIS A 33 -13.89 -6.60 -0.64
C HIS A 33 -12.63 -7.43 -0.35
N GLY A 34 -12.70 -8.27 0.68
CA GLY A 34 -11.61 -9.20 1.02
C GLY A 34 -11.64 -9.65 2.48
N MET A 35 -10.64 -10.43 2.85
CA MET A 35 -10.40 -10.90 4.21
C MET A 35 -8.92 -10.71 4.58
N MET A 36 -8.66 -10.47 5.87
CA MET A 36 -7.29 -10.47 6.39
C MET A 36 -6.68 -11.87 6.26
N LEU A 37 -5.35 -11.94 6.20
CA LEU A 37 -4.63 -13.20 6.02
C LEU A 37 -4.99 -14.26 7.08
N GLN A 38 -5.17 -13.87 8.36
CA GLN A 38 -5.57 -14.75 9.45
C GLN A 38 -6.95 -15.37 9.24
N LYS A 39 -7.86 -14.67 8.55
CA LYS A 39 -9.22 -15.17 8.34
C LYS A 39 -9.29 -16.14 7.17
N ALA A 40 -8.31 -16.11 6.27
CA ALA A 40 -8.21 -17.04 5.14
C ALA A 40 -7.78 -18.47 5.55
N GLN A 41 -7.70 -18.74 6.85
CA GLN A 41 -7.48 -20.07 7.40
C GLN A 41 -8.59 -21.03 6.95
N GLY A 42 -8.19 -22.06 6.19
CA GLY A 42 -9.11 -23.08 5.65
C GLY A 42 -8.56 -23.82 4.43
N GLY A 43 -7.56 -23.25 3.72
CA GLY A 43 -6.83 -23.93 2.64
C GLY A 43 -5.36 -24.18 3.00
N ASP A 44 -4.87 -25.40 2.81
CA ASP A 44 -3.52 -25.89 3.17
C ASP A 44 -2.33 -25.09 2.61
N LYS A 45 -2.56 -24.24 1.60
CA LYS A 45 -1.52 -23.43 0.96
C LYS A 45 -1.28 -22.11 1.66
N VAL A 46 -2.34 -21.37 1.98
CA VAL A 46 -2.25 -20.04 2.63
C VAL A 46 -1.84 -20.18 4.09
N SER A 47 -2.16 -21.31 4.74
CA SER A 47 -1.71 -21.60 6.11
C SER A 47 -0.19 -21.64 6.26
N ARG A 48 0.56 -21.99 5.20
CA ARG A 48 2.03 -22.03 5.24
C ARG A 48 2.68 -20.67 5.44
N LEU A 49 1.96 -19.59 5.10
CA LEU A 49 2.43 -18.22 5.29
C LEU A 49 2.65 -17.89 6.77
N GLN A 50 2.04 -18.64 7.70
CA GLN A 50 2.24 -18.50 9.14
C GLN A 50 3.69 -18.71 9.59
N ASN A 51 4.50 -19.40 8.77
CA ASN A 51 5.90 -19.66 9.05
C ASN A 51 6.83 -18.53 8.56
N LEU A 52 6.29 -17.49 7.92
CA LEU A 52 7.09 -16.36 7.47
C LEU A 52 7.56 -15.52 8.65
N GLU A 53 8.78 -14.99 8.55
CA GLU A 53 9.42 -14.19 9.60
C GLU A 53 8.58 -12.98 10.01
N ASN A 54 8.01 -12.26 9.04
CA ASN A 54 7.21 -11.06 9.30
C ASN A 54 5.70 -11.34 9.37
N TYR A 55 5.27 -12.60 9.55
CA TYR A 55 3.86 -12.98 9.42
C TYR A 55 2.92 -12.15 10.32
N ASP A 56 3.33 -11.86 11.56
CA ASP A 56 2.55 -11.09 12.54
C ASP A 56 2.24 -9.66 12.06
N VAL A 57 3.15 -9.03 11.32
CA VAL A 57 2.95 -7.70 10.74
C VAL A 57 2.20 -7.81 9.42
N LEU A 58 2.56 -8.78 8.57
CA LEU A 58 1.90 -9.01 7.28
C LEU A 58 0.42 -9.34 7.44
N ASP A 59 0.04 -10.07 8.49
CA ASP A 59 -1.35 -10.37 8.81
C ASP A 59 -2.19 -9.12 9.09
N GLN A 60 -1.57 -8.07 9.61
CA GLN A 60 -2.24 -6.79 9.86
C GLN A 60 -2.33 -5.94 8.59
N LEU A 61 -1.45 -6.14 7.62
CA LEU A 61 -1.33 -5.35 6.40
C LEU A 61 -2.14 -5.92 5.24
N ILE A 62 -2.07 -7.24 5.03
CA ILE A 62 -2.48 -7.88 3.77
C ILE A 62 -3.95 -8.28 3.81
N VAL A 63 -4.66 -7.89 2.74
CA VAL A 63 -6.04 -8.24 2.47
C VAL A 63 -6.10 -9.03 1.16
N ILE A 64 -6.75 -10.19 1.17
CA ILE A 64 -6.89 -11.07 0.00
C ILE A 64 -8.37 -11.37 -0.28
N PRO A 65 -8.74 -11.83 -1.49
CA PRO A 65 -10.10 -12.27 -1.78
C PRO A 65 -10.48 -13.47 -0.92
N GLN A 66 -11.78 -13.63 -0.60
CA GLN A 66 -12.24 -14.78 0.20
C GLN A 66 -12.08 -16.12 -0.50
N ASN A 67 -12.32 -16.14 -1.81
CA ASN A 67 -12.21 -17.33 -2.65
C ASN A 67 -11.31 -17.00 -3.84
N PRO A 68 -9.98 -16.94 -3.64
CA PRO A 68 -9.07 -16.54 -4.71
C PRO A 68 -8.98 -17.64 -5.77
N SER A 69 -9.05 -17.25 -7.04
CA SER A 69 -8.89 -18.13 -8.19
C SER A 69 -7.45 -18.66 -8.33
N ASN A 70 -6.46 -17.91 -7.85
CA ASN A 70 -5.04 -18.29 -7.90
C ASN A 70 -4.33 -18.13 -6.54
N PRO A 71 -4.49 -19.09 -5.61
CA PRO A 71 -3.84 -19.06 -4.30
C PRO A 71 -2.30 -19.08 -4.37
N ASP A 72 -1.71 -19.71 -5.39
CA ASP A 72 -0.25 -19.80 -5.53
C ASP A 72 0.36 -18.43 -5.85
N ALA A 73 -0.31 -17.64 -6.70
CA ALA A 73 0.12 -16.26 -6.96
C ALA A 73 0.07 -15.40 -5.70
N ILE A 74 -0.96 -15.57 -4.85
CA ILE A 74 -1.04 -14.88 -3.55
C ILE A 74 0.15 -15.25 -2.67
N VAL A 75 0.42 -16.54 -2.50
CA VAL A 75 1.55 -17.01 -1.68
C VAL A 75 2.85 -16.37 -2.16
N ALA A 76 3.13 -16.42 -3.46
CA ALA A 76 4.35 -15.86 -4.03
C ALA A 76 4.44 -14.32 -3.84
N MET A 77 3.33 -13.59 -3.95
CA MET A 77 3.28 -12.14 -3.67
C MET A 77 3.58 -11.85 -2.20
N VAL A 78 2.95 -12.59 -1.28
CA VAL A 78 3.17 -12.41 0.17
C VAL A 78 4.61 -12.76 0.55
N GLU A 79 5.20 -13.80 -0.01
CA GLU A 79 6.60 -14.19 0.20
C GLU A 79 7.59 -13.11 -0.27
N ARG A 80 7.27 -12.39 -1.36
CA ARG A 80 8.06 -11.24 -1.83
C ARG A 80 7.90 -10.04 -0.89
N ILE A 81 6.69 -9.73 -0.45
CA ILE A 81 6.44 -8.65 0.52
C ILE A 81 7.14 -8.96 1.85
N ASN A 82 7.24 -10.23 2.24
CA ASN A 82 7.94 -10.66 3.44
C ASN A 82 9.44 -10.34 3.43
N GLN A 83 10.04 -10.10 2.25
CA GLN A 83 11.45 -9.68 2.15
C GLN A 83 11.69 -8.24 2.60
N ILE A 84 10.63 -7.42 2.73
CA ILE A 84 10.74 -6.05 3.23
C ILE A 84 11.18 -6.06 4.69
N ASP A 85 12.14 -5.20 5.03
CA ASP A 85 12.66 -5.11 6.39
C ASP A 85 11.53 -4.83 7.38
N ARG A 86 11.52 -5.56 8.51
CA ARG A 86 10.44 -5.51 9.51
C ARG A 86 10.08 -4.09 9.95
N PRO A 87 11.02 -3.18 10.25
CA PRO A 87 10.68 -1.81 10.65
C PRO A 87 9.91 -1.02 9.57
N VAL A 88 10.13 -1.32 8.28
CA VAL A 88 9.38 -0.69 7.18
C VAL A 88 7.95 -1.23 7.14
N LEU A 89 7.76 -2.53 7.35
CA LEU A 89 6.42 -3.13 7.48
C LEU A 89 5.69 -2.60 8.71
N GLU A 90 6.38 -2.48 9.84
CA GLU A 90 5.82 -1.90 11.08
C GLU A 90 5.45 -0.43 10.91
N LEU A 91 6.24 0.36 10.18
CA LEU A 91 5.87 1.72 9.80
C LEU A 91 4.54 1.73 9.04
N LEU A 92 4.39 0.91 8.00
CA LEU A 92 3.11 0.82 7.25
C LEU A 92 1.95 0.42 8.18
N ALA A 93 2.16 -0.57 9.06
CA ALA A 93 1.12 -1.05 9.96
C ALA A 93 0.71 0.01 10.99
N SER A 94 1.67 0.74 11.55
CA SER A 94 1.43 1.85 12.49
C SER A 94 0.61 2.98 11.88
N GLN A 95 0.74 3.18 10.56
CA GLN A 95 0.01 4.16 9.77
C GLN A 95 -1.33 3.60 9.22
N GLN A 96 -1.75 2.44 9.71
CA GLN A 96 -2.99 1.74 9.32
C GLN A 96 -3.10 1.44 7.82
N VAL A 97 -1.96 1.35 7.12
CA VAL A 97 -1.92 1.00 5.69
C VAL A 97 -2.45 -0.42 5.48
N LYS A 98 -3.08 -0.65 4.33
CA LYS A 98 -3.52 -1.96 3.83
C LYS A 98 -2.95 -2.25 2.47
N VAL A 99 -2.53 -3.49 2.26
CA VAL A 99 -2.10 -4.03 0.97
C VAL A 99 -3.16 -5.00 0.49
N ARG A 100 -3.98 -4.55 -0.44
CA ARG A 100 -5.06 -5.33 -1.05
C ARG A 100 -4.55 -6.06 -2.29
N LEU A 101 -4.48 -7.38 -2.20
CA LEU A 101 -4.27 -8.24 -3.35
C LEU A 101 -5.64 -8.56 -3.95
N PHE A 102 -5.85 -8.25 -5.23
CA PHE A 102 -7.18 -8.32 -5.85
C PHE A 102 -7.21 -9.06 -7.18
N GLU A 103 -8.41 -9.51 -7.56
CA GLU A 103 -8.72 -10.06 -8.88
C GLU A 103 -9.69 -9.12 -9.61
N GLY A 104 -9.78 -9.22 -10.94
CA GLY A 104 -10.63 -8.32 -11.75
C GLY A 104 -9.95 -6.97 -12.04
N ASN A 105 -10.72 -5.89 -12.08
CA ASN A 105 -10.20 -4.54 -12.34
C ASN A 105 -10.04 -3.75 -11.05
N LEU A 106 -9.03 -2.87 -11.02
CA LEU A 106 -8.75 -2.01 -9.88
C LEU A 106 -9.97 -1.17 -9.48
N THR A 107 -10.69 -0.67 -10.48
CA THR A 107 -11.85 0.21 -10.34
C THR A 107 -13.15 -0.50 -9.96
N ASP A 108 -13.15 -1.83 -9.89
CA ASP A 108 -14.32 -2.59 -9.42
C ASP A 108 -14.48 -2.46 -7.89
N GLU A 109 -13.45 -1.94 -7.20
CA GLU A 109 -13.51 -1.58 -5.79
C GLU A 109 -14.22 -0.23 -5.60
N PRO A 110 -15.33 -0.15 -4.82
CA PRO A 110 -16.04 1.11 -4.56
C PRO A 110 -15.15 2.29 -4.17
N LEU A 111 -14.13 2.05 -3.35
CA LEU A 111 -13.18 3.08 -2.94
C LEU A 111 -12.33 3.63 -4.08
N LEU A 112 -12.07 2.83 -5.12
CA LEU A 112 -11.23 3.20 -6.26
C LEU A 112 -12.04 3.46 -7.53
N TYR A 113 -13.36 3.35 -7.46
CA TYR A 113 -14.26 3.59 -8.59
C TYR A 113 -14.09 5.00 -9.18
N TYR A 114 -13.75 5.99 -8.37
CA TYR A 114 -13.52 7.36 -8.83
C TYR A 114 -12.33 7.47 -9.82
N LEU A 115 -11.38 6.52 -9.78
CA LEU A 115 -10.24 6.47 -10.69
C LEU A 115 -10.62 6.02 -12.10
N LYS A 116 -11.81 5.41 -12.28
CA LYS A 116 -12.29 4.88 -13.56
C LYS A 116 -12.23 5.86 -14.73
N TRP A 117 -12.28 7.16 -14.42
CA TRP A 117 -12.27 8.26 -15.39
C TRP A 117 -11.01 9.14 -15.30
N GLN A 118 -10.02 8.75 -14.51
CA GLN A 118 -8.75 9.47 -14.35
C GLN A 118 -7.65 8.80 -15.18
N LYS A 119 -6.70 9.61 -15.66
CA LYS A 119 -5.49 9.12 -16.30
C LYS A 119 -4.38 8.93 -15.25
N PRO A 120 -3.66 7.81 -15.24
CA PRO A 120 -2.49 7.65 -14.39
C PRO A 120 -1.37 8.61 -14.83
N ARG A 121 -0.52 9.06 -13.89
CA ARG A 121 0.56 10.01 -14.21
C ARG A 121 1.58 9.35 -15.13
N GLY A 122 2.06 10.08 -16.15
CA GLY A 122 3.12 9.62 -17.05
C GLY A 122 2.68 8.72 -18.21
N TRP A 123 1.37 8.49 -18.40
CA TRP A 123 0.86 7.69 -19.52
C TRP A 123 0.45 8.58 -20.70
N GLU A 124 1.06 8.38 -21.87
CA GLU A 124 0.86 9.22 -23.06
C GLU A 124 -0.37 8.83 -23.91
N GLN A 125 -1.02 7.68 -23.66
CA GLN A 125 -2.16 7.17 -24.44
C GLN A 125 -3.47 7.12 -23.62
N ASP A 126 -4.59 6.79 -24.29
CA ASP A 126 -5.95 6.65 -23.72
C ASP A 126 -6.11 5.43 -22.79
N ILE A 127 -5.20 5.31 -21.82
CA ILE A 127 -5.21 4.31 -20.77
C ILE A 127 -5.83 4.95 -19.53
N SER A 128 -6.83 4.27 -18.98
CA SER A 128 -7.50 4.69 -17.74
C SER A 128 -7.04 3.81 -16.58
N TRP A 129 -7.31 4.20 -15.33
CA TRP A 129 -7.03 3.31 -14.19
C TRP A 129 -7.77 1.97 -14.23
N GLN A 130 -8.70 1.74 -15.17
CA GLN A 130 -9.28 0.41 -15.42
C GLN A 130 -8.23 -0.59 -15.89
N ASP A 131 -7.21 -0.11 -16.62
CA ASP A 131 -6.19 -0.92 -17.25
C ASP A 131 -4.92 -1.04 -16.38
N VAL A 132 -4.87 -0.32 -15.25
CA VAL A 132 -3.70 -0.30 -14.36
C VAL A 132 -3.82 -1.42 -13.32
N PRO A 133 -2.81 -2.30 -13.21
CA PRO A 133 -2.88 -3.46 -12.33
C PRO A 133 -2.58 -3.14 -10.86
N GLY A 134 -2.13 -1.93 -10.53
CA GLY A 134 -1.83 -1.54 -9.14
C GLY A 134 -1.98 -0.05 -8.85
N SER A 135 -1.97 0.28 -7.57
CA SER A 135 -1.90 1.66 -7.09
C SER A 135 -1.30 1.73 -5.69
N GLY A 136 -0.43 2.72 -5.49
CA GLY A 136 0.25 3.00 -4.23
C GLY A 136 0.27 4.49 -3.88
N GLY A 137 0.94 4.83 -2.79
CA GLY A 137 1.04 6.21 -2.31
C GLY A 137 -0.15 6.69 -1.47
N SER A 138 -1.03 5.78 -1.03
CA SER A 138 -2.16 6.05 -0.13
C SER A 138 -2.21 5.03 1.03
N TRP A 139 -3.15 5.17 1.97
CA TRP A 139 -3.38 4.17 3.01
C TRP A 139 -3.79 2.81 2.43
N LEU A 140 -4.40 2.78 1.24
CA LEU A 140 -4.75 1.57 0.52
C LEU A 140 -3.81 1.39 -0.67
N ILE A 141 -2.96 0.38 -0.59
CA ILE A 141 -2.15 -0.15 -1.68
C ILE A 141 -2.95 -1.26 -2.34
N SER A 142 -2.99 -1.30 -3.67
CA SER A 142 -3.64 -2.36 -4.43
C SER A 142 -2.69 -2.97 -5.44
N ALA A 143 -2.65 -4.30 -5.52
CA ALA A 143 -1.86 -5.03 -6.52
C ALA A 143 -2.66 -6.23 -7.05
N LYS A 144 -2.75 -6.34 -8.37
CA LYS A 144 -3.52 -7.40 -9.03
C LYS A 144 -2.79 -8.74 -8.92
N ILE A 145 -3.51 -9.75 -8.44
CA ILE A 145 -3.00 -11.11 -8.29
C ILE A 145 -2.58 -11.65 -9.66
N GLY A 146 -1.35 -12.15 -9.73
CA GLY A 146 -0.76 -12.71 -10.95
C GLY A 146 -0.17 -11.68 -11.92
N ALA A 147 -0.25 -10.38 -11.62
CA ALA A 147 0.30 -9.31 -12.45
C ALA A 147 1.65 -8.76 -11.93
N SER A 148 2.39 -9.54 -11.13
CA SER A 148 3.60 -9.07 -10.46
C SER A 148 4.76 -8.74 -11.40
N ASN A 149 4.84 -9.38 -12.56
CA ASN A 149 5.99 -9.28 -13.47
C ASN A 149 5.80 -8.17 -14.52
N PRO A 150 6.90 -7.54 -14.99
CA PRO A 150 6.86 -6.55 -16.05
C PRO A 150 6.13 -7.06 -17.29
N GLY A 151 5.37 -6.17 -17.96
CA GLY A 151 4.58 -6.52 -19.14
C GLY A 151 3.16 -7.01 -18.82
N SER A 152 2.79 -7.14 -17.54
CA SER A 152 1.44 -7.50 -17.09
C SER A 152 0.50 -6.29 -16.97
N GLY A 153 0.62 -5.32 -17.89
CA GLY A 153 -0.11 -4.04 -17.83
C GLY A 153 0.63 -2.91 -17.09
N HIS A 154 1.88 -3.13 -16.68
CA HIS A 154 2.76 -2.11 -16.09
C HIS A 154 4.23 -2.37 -16.48
N GLY A 155 5.09 -1.35 -16.31
CA GLY A 155 6.52 -1.40 -16.64
C GLY A 155 7.46 -1.70 -15.47
N SER A 156 6.95 -1.67 -14.24
CA SER A 156 7.75 -1.85 -13.01
C SER A 156 8.37 -3.24 -12.89
N PHE A 157 9.55 -3.33 -12.28
CA PHE A 157 10.28 -4.59 -12.05
C PHE A 157 9.48 -5.61 -11.24
N ASN A 158 8.76 -5.16 -10.21
CA ASN A 158 7.76 -5.96 -9.51
C ASN A 158 6.60 -5.08 -9.03
N LEU A 159 5.36 -5.45 -9.37
CA LEU A 159 4.17 -4.64 -9.12
C LEU A 159 3.98 -4.33 -7.63
N GLU A 160 3.76 -5.35 -6.80
CA GLU A 160 3.40 -5.15 -5.39
C GLU A 160 4.49 -4.41 -4.61
N LEU A 161 5.77 -4.69 -4.87
CA LEU A 161 6.87 -3.98 -4.23
C LEU A 161 6.97 -2.52 -4.70
N HIS A 162 6.72 -2.26 -5.99
CA HIS A 162 6.72 -0.89 -6.52
C HIS A 162 5.59 -0.06 -5.88
N GLU A 163 4.37 -0.58 -5.81
CA GLU A 163 3.24 0.14 -5.20
C GLU A 163 3.43 0.36 -3.68
N ILE A 164 4.01 -0.62 -2.98
CA ILE A 164 4.43 -0.44 -1.58
C ILE A 164 5.50 0.66 -1.49
N GLY A 165 6.47 0.66 -2.40
CA GLY A 165 7.54 1.65 -2.48
C GLY A 165 7.02 3.09 -2.58
N HIS A 166 5.95 3.35 -3.35
CA HIS A 166 5.30 4.66 -3.39
C HIS A 166 4.76 5.11 -2.03
N THR A 167 4.15 4.18 -1.29
CA THR A 167 3.56 4.49 0.02
C THR A 167 4.64 4.72 1.06
N VAL A 168 5.68 3.87 1.07
CA VAL A 168 6.88 4.07 1.91
C VAL A 168 7.54 5.40 1.60
N TYR A 169 7.72 5.75 0.31
CA TYR A 169 8.25 7.06 -0.09
C TYR A 169 7.44 8.19 0.54
N ARG A 170 6.10 8.17 0.41
CA ARG A 170 5.23 9.23 0.94
C ARG A 170 5.36 9.39 2.45
N LEU A 171 5.43 8.29 3.20
CA LEU A 171 5.64 8.32 4.65
C LEU A 171 7.02 8.85 5.00
N LEU A 172 8.08 8.38 4.33
CA LEU A 172 9.43 8.90 4.55
C LEU A 172 9.54 10.40 4.23
N MET A 173 8.76 10.90 3.28
CA MET A 173 8.74 12.32 2.92
C MET A 173 8.07 13.22 3.96
N SER A 174 7.31 12.69 4.93
CA SER A 174 6.80 13.50 6.05
C SER A 174 7.94 13.98 6.95
N GLU A 175 9.03 13.22 7.00
CA GLU A 175 10.19 13.52 7.82
C GLU A 175 11.28 14.26 7.04
N GLN A 176 11.56 15.50 7.45
CA GLN A 176 12.45 16.42 6.73
C GLN A 176 13.86 15.84 6.51
N LYS A 177 14.35 15.02 7.46
CA LYS A 177 15.65 14.33 7.37
C LYS A 177 15.68 13.35 6.20
N TYR A 178 14.64 12.53 6.04
CA TYR A 178 14.53 11.55 4.96
C TYR A 178 14.25 12.25 3.63
N ALA A 179 13.34 13.23 3.60
CA ALA A 179 13.02 13.99 2.40
C ALA A 179 14.26 14.64 1.75
N ARG A 180 15.09 15.33 2.56
CA ARG A 180 16.35 15.92 2.07
C ARG A 180 17.32 14.85 1.56
N ARG A 181 17.40 13.71 2.24
CA ARG A 181 18.32 12.63 1.88
C ARG A 181 17.90 11.96 0.57
N ILE A 182 16.62 11.61 0.42
CA ILE A 182 16.08 11.00 -0.79
C ILE A 182 16.27 11.94 -1.98
N LYS A 183 15.91 13.24 -1.85
CA LYS A 183 16.10 14.23 -2.91
C LYS A 183 17.56 14.33 -3.37
N ARG A 184 18.51 14.33 -2.43
CA ARG A 184 19.94 14.39 -2.75
C ARG A 184 20.42 13.14 -3.49
N ILE A 185 19.98 11.96 -3.08
CA ILE A 185 20.33 10.69 -3.71
C ILE A 185 19.77 10.64 -5.14
N TRP A 186 18.48 10.93 -5.29
CA TRP A 186 17.81 10.98 -6.59
C TRP A 186 18.53 11.91 -7.58
N ASN A 187 18.84 13.14 -7.18
CA ASN A 187 19.59 14.09 -8.02
C ASN A 187 20.98 13.59 -8.47
N ARG A 188 21.59 12.63 -7.76
CA ARG A 188 22.91 12.09 -8.08
C ARG A 188 22.85 10.83 -8.94
N GLU A 189 21.84 9.99 -8.71
CA GLU A 189 21.83 8.62 -9.24
C GLU A 189 20.76 8.39 -10.32
N ALA A 190 19.68 9.16 -10.37
CA ALA A 190 18.54 8.86 -11.25
C ALA A 190 18.92 8.77 -12.74
N GLU A 191 19.59 9.79 -13.27
CA GLU A 191 20.04 9.83 -14.67
C GLU A 191 21.01 8.69 -15.00
N ALA A 192 21.90 8.34 -14.08
CA ALA A 192 22.90 7.28 -14.29
C ALA A 192 22.25 5.89 -14.27
N VAL A 193 21.22 5.70 -13.44
CA VAL A 193 20.51 4.42 -13.31
C VAL A 193 19.53 4.22 -14.47
N PHE A 194 18.82 5.28 -14.86
CA PHE A 194 17.75 5.26 -15.87
C PHE A 194 18.02 6.29 -16.99
N PRO A 195 19.12 6.16 -17.74
CA PRO A 195 19.50 7.14 -18.75
C PRO A 195 18.43 7.28 -19.83
N GLY A 196 17.98 8.52 -20.08
CA GLY A 196 16.96 8.83 -21.09
C GLY A 196 15.54 8.32 -20.76
N GLN A 197 15.27 7.92 -19.52
CA GLN A 197 13.93 7.54 -19.07
C GLN A 197 13.31 8.66 -18.23
N ASP A 198 12.69 9.62 -18.92
CA ASP A 198 12.16 10.86 -18.33
C ASP A 198 11.22 10.61 -17.14
N TYR A 199 10.52 9.47 -17.12
CA TYR A 199 9.65 9.09 -16.00
C TYR A 199 10.40 9.03 -14.67
N PHE A 200 11.53 8.31 -14.61
CA PHE A 200 12.32 8.18 -13.37
C PHE A 200 13.21 9.40 -13.10
N ILE A 201 13.61 10.12 -14.15
CA ILE A 201 14.42 11.34 -14.06
C ILE A 201 13.59 12.54 -13.59
N THR A 202 12.29 12.58 -13.92
CA THR A 202 11.38 13.68 -13.56
C THR A 202 10.71 13.44 -12.21
N TYR A 203 10.38 12.19 -11.88
CA TYR A 203 9.59 11.86 -10.68
C TYR A 203 10.41 11.05 -9.67
N ALA A 204 10.86 11.73 -8.61
CA ALA A 204 11.60 11.09 -7.51
C ALA A 204 10.85 9.93 -6.84
N SER A 205 9.51 9.99 -6.79
CA SER A 205 8.66 8.92 -6.26
C SER A 205 8.71 7.64 -7.08
N GLU A 206 8.80 7.77 -8.41
CA GLU A 206 8.90 6.65 -9.36
C GLU A 206 10.26 6.00 -9.27
N TYR A 207 11.32 6.83 -9.26
CA TYR A 207 12.68 6.36 -9.02
C TYR A 207 12.75 5.59 -7.70
N PHE A 208 12.22 6.14 -6.61
CA PHE A 208 12.26 5.49 -5.31
C PHE A 208 11.50 4.15 -5.33
N ALA A 209 10.27 4.12 -5.85
CA ALA A 209 9.44 2.93 -5.88
C ALA A 209 10.06 1.81 -6.72
N GLU A 210 10.63 2.16 -7.88
CA GLU A 210 11.28 1.18 -8.74
C GLU A 210 12.53 0.63 -8.06
N MET A 211 13.37 1.49 -7.48
CA MET A 211 14.57 1.04 -6.76
C MET A 211 14.23 0.23 -5.51
N PHE A 212 13.13 0.55 -4.82
CA PHE A 212 12.60 -0.23 -3.71
C PHE A 212 12.25 -1.65 -4.17
N SER A 213 11.59 -1.78 -5.34
CA SER A 213 11.27 -3.08 -5.92
C SER A 213 12.53 -3.90 -6.26
N TYR A 214 13.57 -3.29 -6.84
CA TYR A 214 14.84 -3.96 -7.10
C TYR A 214 15.53 -4.45 -5.83
N TYR A 215 15.51 -3.64 -4.77
CA TYR A 215 16.18 -3.97 -3.52
C TYR A 215 15.51 -5.16 -2.80
N TYR A 216 14.19 -5.16 -2.68
CA TYR A 216 13.46 -6.19 -1.91
C TYR A 216 13.03 -7.41 -2.72
N TYR A 217 13.15 -7.40 -4.05
CA TYR A 217 12.80 -8.59 -4.86
C TYR A 217 13.76 -9.78 -4.62
N GLY A 218 15.03 -9.51 -4.30
CA GLY A 218 16.01 -10.54 -3.98
C GLY A 218 17.47 -10.09 -4.13
N SER A 219 18.39 -10.87 -3.56
CA SER A 219 19.82 -10.53 -3.46
C SER A 219 20.48 -10.23 -4.81
N ASP A 220 20.11 -10.96 -5.86
CA ASP A 220 20.72 -10.78 -7.19
C ASP A 220 20.31 -9.46 -7.84
N ALA A 221 19.05 -9.05 -7.68
CA ALA A 221 18.54 -7.77 -8.16
C ALA A 221 19.18 -6.61 -7.37
N ALA A 222 19.24 -6.74 -6.04
CA ALA A 222 19.88 -5.77 -5.15
C ALA A 222 21.39 -5.59 -5.44
N ASN A 223 22.10 -6.68 -5.75
CA ASN A 223 23.53 -6.63 -6.09
C ASN A 223 23.78 -5.93 -7.43
N LYS A 224 22.94 -6.17 -8.45
CA LYS A 224 23.01 -5.43 -9.71
C LYS A 224 22.72 -3.94 -9.52
N MET A 225 21.82 -3.60 -8.60
CA MET A 225 21.50 -2.23 -8.22
C MET A 225 22.69 -1.52 -7.55
N PHE A 226 23.40 -2.17 -6.63
CA PHE A 226 24.52 -1.57 -5.90
C PHE A 226 25.60 -0.98 -6.81
N ALA A 227 25.86 -1.63 -7.96
CA ALA A 227 26.86 -1.15 -8.92
C ALA A 227 26.48 0.20 -9.58
N LYS A 228 25.19 0.49 -9.73
CA LYS A 228 24.69 1.71 -10.40
C LYS A 228 24.15 2.77 -9.44
N ALA A 229 23.66 2.36 -8.28
CA ALA A 229 23.00 3.21 -7.29
C ALA A 229 23.48 2.92 -5.85
N PRO A 230 24.78 3.08 -5.55
CA PRO A 230 25.33 2.73 -4.25
C PRO A 230 24.77 3.57 -3.09
N GLU A 231 24.41 4.83 -3.29
CA GLU A 231 23.79 5.66 -2.25
C GLU A 231 22.36 5.21 -1.96
N THR A 232 21.58 4.86 -3.00
CA THR A 232 20.24 4.27 -2.87
C THR A 232 20.28 2.93 -2.14
N TYR A 233 21.19 2.03 -2.53
CA TYR A 233 21.39 0.76 -1.83
C TYR A 233 21.66 0.97 -0.33
N ARG A 234 22.60 1.87 0.01
CA ARG A 234 22.93 2.19 1.41
C ARG A 234 21.81 2.94 2.13
N PHE A 235 20.89 3.56 1.40
CA PHE A 235 19.71 4.16 2.00
C PHE A 235 18.75 3.07 2.45
N PHE A 236 18.39 2.12 1.57
CA PHE A 236 17.51 1.00 1.92
C PHE A 236 18.10 0.10 2.99
N LEU A 237 19.39 -0.22 2.92
CA LEU A 237 20.05 -0.98 3.98
C LEU A 237 19.90 -0.33 5.37
N LYS A 238 19.88 1.00 5.44
CA LYS A 238 19.68 1.71 6.72
C LYS A 238 18.22 1.74 7.19
N LEU A 239 17.26 1.29 6.38
CA LEU A 239 15.87 1.14 6.82
C LEU A 239 15.68 -0.09 7.71
N GLN A 240 16.64 -1.02 7.73
CA GLN A 240 16.71 -2.10 8.72
C GLN A 240 16.78 -1.60 10.17
N ASP A 241 17.29 -0.39 10.36
CA ASP A 241 17.39 0.28 11.66
C ASP A 241 16.43 1.49 11.75
N LEU A 242 15.32 1.45 10.99
CA LEU A 242 14.35 2.56 10.98
C LEU A 242 13.66 2.70 12.34
N ASP A 243 13.90 3.83 13.01
CA ASP A 243 13.10 4.21 14.17
C ASP A 243 11.74 4.73 13.70
N ILE A 244 10.69 3.92 13.89
CA ILE A 244 9.33 4.28 13.47
C ILE A 244 8.67 5.33 14.37
N HIS A 245 9.19 5.53 15.59
CA HIS A 245 8.59 6.46 16.57
C HIS A 245 8.82 7.93 16.22
N GLN A 246 9.74 8.21 15.28
CA GLN A 246 9.96 9.57 14.78
C GLN A 246 8.88 10.01 13.77
N PHE A 247 8.01 9.10 13.31
CA PHE A 247 6.94 9.42 12.35
C PHE A 247 5.65 9.72 13.11
N GLU A 248 5.10 10.91 12.91
CA GLU A 248 3.75 11.23 13.37
C GLU A 248 2.68 10.41 12.62
N ALA A 249 1.49 10.31 13.19
CA ALA A 249 0.36 9.69 12.51
C ALA A 249 0.05 10.48 11.22
N TYR A 250 0.16 9.80 10.09
CA TYR A 250 -0.04 10.32 8.76
C TYR A 250 -1.48 10.04 8.31
N TYR A 251 -2.30 11.08 8.32
CA TYR A 251 -3.67 11.01 7.82
C TYR A 251 -3.67 11.21 6.30
N TYR A 252 -4.09 10.18 5.57
CA TYR A 252 -4.12 10.16 4.10
C TYR A 252 -5.30 10.94 3.51
#